data_AF-A0A439IF96-F1
#
_entry.id   AF-A0A439IF96-F1
#
_cell.length_a   1.000
_cell.length_b   1.000
_cell.length_c   1.000
_cell.angle_alpha   90.00
_cell.angle_beta   90.00
_cell.angle_gamma   90.00
#
_symmetry.space_group_name_H-M   'P 1'
#
loop_
_entity.id
_entity.type
_entity.pdbx_description
1 polymer ?
#
loop_
_entity_poly.entity_id
_entity_poly.type
_entity_poly.pdbx_seq_one_letter_code
_entity_poly.pdbx_strand_id
1 'polypeptide(L)'
;MPAKVVDYIHNHPGSANLWYVRDIPEKLRDLLPPTKNGNQPTKWKISLRTAIRRDAPMARKLAAEHDAFIAGARAPDHMSNLTEAEREAIDSAGGVQKYLDWINRQASRAVQLADEADSWRDFADETSPSEAPDPDLLAINTAVMDAERLQIDRQLARDVSLVKALGNTPKKLHDAGLLVVKV
;
A
#
# COMPACT_ATOMS: atom_id res chain seq x y z
N MET A 1 14.15 26.74 -16.30
CA MET A 1 14.25 26.23 -17.68
C MET A 1 13.07 25.30 -17.92
N PRO A 2 12.21 25.53 -18.95
CA PRO A 2 11.10 24.62 -19.21
C PRO A 2 11.65 23.24 -19.56
N ALA A 3 11.14 22.20 -18.88
CA ALA A 3 11.52 20.82 -19.16
C ALA A 3 11.23 20.53 -20.64
N LYS A 4 12.26 20.11 -21.38
CA LYS A 4 12.14 19.71 -22.79
C LYS A 4 11.14 18.56 -22.83
N VAL A 5 9.95 18.77 -23.42
CA VAL A 5 8.97 17.71 -23.61
C VAL A 5 9.61 16.71 -24.56
N VAL A 6 10.08 15.58 -24.02
CA VAL A 6 10.68 14.52 -24.82
C VAL A 6 9.55 13.83 -25.54
N ASP A 7 9.48 14.02 -26.86
CA ASP A 7 8.54 13.28 -27.69
C ASP A 7 9.14 11.90 -27.99
N TYR A 8 8.48 10.86 -27.49
CA TYR A 8 8.88 9.46 -27.64
C TYR A 8 8.33 8.81 -28.92
N ILE A 9 7.76 9.59 -29.83
CA ILE A 9 7.18 9.10 -31.09
C ILE A 9 8.25 9.11 -32.20
N HIS A 10 8.50 7.94 -32.79
CA HIS A 10 9.49 7.73 -33.85
C HIS A 10 8.87 7.04 -35.08
N ASN A 11 9.40 7.38 -36.26
CA ASN A 11 9.12 6.64 -37.50
C ASN A 11 9.95 5.35 -37.54
N HIS A 12 9.37 4.25 -37.99
CA HIS A 12 10.10 3.00 -38.19
C HIS A 12 10.37 2.79 -39.69
N PRO A 13 11.63 2.54 -40.12
CA PRO A 13 12.00 2.54 -41.54
C PRO A 13 11.31 1.43 -42.38
N GLY A 14 10.75 0.41 -41.73
CA GLY A 14 10.00 -0.68 -42.38
C GLY A 14 8.50 -0.73 -42.06
N SER A 15 7.92 0.32 -41.48
CA SER A 15 6.48 0.33 -41.15
C SER A 15 5.88 1.72 -41.36
N ALA A 16 4.67 1.77 -41.93
CA ALA A 16 3.90 3.01 -41.99
C ALA A 16 3.42 3.50 -40.61
N ASN A 17 3.51 2.64 -39.59
CA ASN A 17 3.11 3.00 -38.23
C ASN A 17 4.21 3.78 -37.50
N LEU A 18 3.78 4.74 -36.70
CA LEU A 18 4.56 5.39 -35.67
C LEU A 18 4.81 4.42 -34.52
N TRP A 19 5.94 4.61 -33.84
CA TRP A 19 6.37 3.80 -32.70
C TRP A 19 6.66 4.69 -31.51
N TYR A 20 6.22 4.23 -30.35
CA TYR A 20 6.70 4.73 -29.08
C TYR A 20 8.03 4.03 -28.77
N VAL A 21 9.10 4.82 -28.67
CA VAL A 21 10.42 4.33 -28.31
C VAL A 21 10.96 5.15 -27.14
N ARG A 22 11.28 4.45 -26.05
CA ARG A 22 11.85 5.07 -24.85
C ARG A 22 12.96 4.20 -24.28
N ASP A 23 14.05 4.82 -23.87
CA ASP A 23 15.17 4.12 -23.23
C ASP A 23 14.79 3.69 -21.80
N ILE A 24 15.16 2.45 -21.46
CA ILE A 24 14.97 1.87 -20.12
C ILE A 24 16.22 2.19 -19.30
N PRO A 25 16.09 2.88 -18.15
CA PRO A 25 17.19 3.09 -17.23
C PRO A 25 17.87 1.77 -16.85
N GLU A 26 19.20 1.75 -16.80
CA GLU A 26 19.99 0.53 -16.58
C GLU A 26 19.56 -0.25 -15.33
N LYS A 27 19.34 0.47 -14.22
CA LYS A 27 18.87 -0.09 -12.94
C LYS A 27 17.52 -0.82 -13.01
N LEU A 28 16.73 -0.62 -14.06
CA LEU A 28 15.40 -1.19 -14.22
C LEU A 28 15.35 -2.34 -15.23
N ARG A 29 16.44 -2.57 -15.96
CA ARG A 29 16.47 -3.57 -17.03
C ARG A 29 16.28 -4.98 -16.47
N ASP A 30 16.85 -5.24 -15.29
CA ASP A 30 16.74 -6.55 -14.62
C ASP A 30 15.37 -6.84 -14.02
N LEU A 31 14.52 -5.82 -13.86
CA LEU A 31 13.14 -5.98 -13.40
C LEU A 31 12.17 -6.39 -14.53
N LEU A 32 12.63 -6.35 -15.78
CA LEU A 32 11.83 -6.67 -16.95
C LEU A 32 12.18 -8.06 -17.48
N PRO A 33 11.23 -8.78 -18.08
CA PRO A 33 11.51 -10.07 -18.68
C PRO A 33 12.54 -9.92 -19.81
N PRO A 34 13.47 -10.88 -19.95
CA PRO A 34 14.43 -10.86 -21.03
C PRO A 34 13.72 -10.92 -22.38
N THR A 35 14.35 -10.30 -23.37
CA THR A 35 13.86 -10.32 -24.75
C THR A 35 13.89 -11.73 -25.33
N LYS A 36 13.27 -11.94 -26.50
CA LYS A 36 13.27 -13.22 -27.22
C LYS A 36 14.68 -13.81 -27.46
N ASN A 37 15.71 -12.97 -27.42
CA ASN A 37 17.10 -13.35 -27.63
C ASN A 37 17.85 -13.58 -26.30
N GLY A 38 17.17 -13.63 -25.16
CA GLY A 38 17.77 -13.81 -23.83
C GLY A 38 18.41 -12.54 -23.23
N ASN A 39 18.53 -11.45 -24.00
CA ASN A 39 19.15 -10.21 -23.53
C ASN A 39 18.16 -9.31 -22.79
N GLN A 40 18.66 -8.54 -21.83
CA GLN A 40 17.85 -7.56 -21.12
C GLN A 40 17.34 -6.44 -22.05
N PRO A 41 16.08 -6.02 -21.91
CA PRO A 41 15.52 -4.98 -22.75
C PRO A 41 16.17 -3.64 -22.44
N THR A 42 16.70 -2.98 -23.47
CA THR A 42 17.31 -1.64 -23.35
C THR A 42 16.34 -0.52 -23.66
N LYS A 43 15.25 -0.81 -24.39
CA LYS A 43 14.23 0.17 -24.81
C LYS A 43 12.85 -0.45 -24.78
N TRP A 44 11.85 0.32 -24.36
CA TRP A 44 10.46 0.03 -24.67
C TRP A 44 10.18 0.42 -26.11
N LYS A 45 9.73 -0.53 -26.94
CA LYS A 45 9.39 -0.32 -28.35
C LYS A 45 7.98 -0.84 -28.59
N ILE A 46 7.02 0.07 -28.75
CA ILE A 46 5.60 -0.26 -28.89
C ILE A 46 5.07 0.42 -30.15
N SER A 47 4.48 -0.35 -31.06
CA SER A 47 3.80 0.21 -32.24
C SER A 47 2.55 0.96 -31.82
N LEU A 48 2.39 2.20 -32.29
CA LEU A 48 1.22 3.05 -32.03
C LEU A 48 0.06 2.75 -32.98
N ARG A 49 0.25 1.85 -33.96
CA ARG A 49 -0.76 1.40 -34.94
C ARG A 49 -1.41 2.53 -35.76
N THR A 50 -0.74 3.68 -35.83
CA THR A 50 -1.18 4.83 -36.62
C THR A 50 0.02 5.45 -37.33
N ALA A 51 -0.17 5.97 -38.53
CA ALA A 51 0.82 6.78 -39.24
C ALA A 51 0.75 8.28 -38.85
N ILE A 52 -0.30 8.67 -38.12
CA ILE A 52 -0.66 10.07 -37.91
C ILE A 52 -0.35 10.48 -36.46
N ARG A 53 0.54 11.47 -36.29
CA ARG A 53 1.05 11.89 -34.97
C ARG A 53 -0.02 12.47 -34.05
N ARG A 54 -0.99 13.22 -34.60
CA ARG A 54 -2.13 13.76 -33.82
C ARG A 54 -3.03 12.66 -33.23
N ASP A 55 -3.05 11.50 -33.88
CA ASP A 55 -3.91 10.37 -33.51
C ASP A 55 -3.17 9.34 -32.64
N ALA A 56 -2.05 9.76 -32.02
CA ALA A 56 -1.22 8.94 -31.14
C ALA A 56 -1.30 9.33 -29.64
N PRO A 57 -2.48 9.53 -29.02
CA PRO A 57 -2.57 9.83 -27.59
C PRO A 57 -2.05 8.68 -26.72
N MET A 58 -2.02 7.45 -27.26
CA MET A 58 -1.45 6.28 -26.61
C MET A 58 0.02 6.47 -26.23
N ALA A 59 0.81 7.25 -26.98
CA ALA A 59 2.20 7.53 -26.63
C ALA A 59 2.33 8.32 -25.32
N ARG A 60 1.40 9.25 -25.06
CA ARG A 60 1.38 10.02 -23.80
C ARG A 60 0.98 9.13 -22.62
N LYS A 61 0.03 8.22 -22.82
CA LYS A 61 -0.38 7.24 -21.81
C LYS A 61 0.80 6.32 -21.44
N LEU A 62 1.49 5.76 -22.45
CA LEU A 62 2.68 4.92 -22.26
C LEU A 62 3.83 5.68 -21.59
N ALA A 63 4.00 6.96 -21.90
CA ALA A 63 4.99 7.80 -21.22
C ALA A 63 4.68 7.92 -19.72
N ALA A 64 3.43 8.25 -19.36
CA ALA A 64 3.01 8.37 -17.97
C ALA A 64 3.10 7.04 -17.20
N GLU A 65 2.72 5.92 -17.81
CA GLU A 65 2.84 4.59 -17.22
C GLU A 65 4.31 4.23 -16.93
N HIS A 66 5.20 4.50 -17.89
CA HIS A 66 6.63 4.23 -17.70
C HIS A 66 7.29 5.21 -16.73
N ASP A 67 6.83 6.47 -16.68
CA ASP A 67 7.26 7.43 -15.65
C ASP A 67 6.87 6.96 -14.26
N ALA A 68 5.64 6.46 -14.08
CA ALA A 68 5.19 5.87 -12.83
C ALA A 68 6.00 4.62 -12.46
N PHE A 69 6.33 3.75 -13.42
CA PHE A 69 7.18 2.58 -13.20
C PHE A 69 8.60 2.99 -12.77
N ILE A 70 9.21 3.95 -13.45
CA ILE A 70 10.54 4.48 -13.12
C ILE A 70 10.53 5.16 -11.75
N ALA A 71 9.49 5.93 -11.43
CA ALA A 71 9.35 6.59 -10.14
C ALA A 71 9.15 5.56 -9.01
N GLY A 72 8.34 4.52 -9.24
CA GLY A 72 8.12 3.43 -8.30
C GLY A 72 9.39 2.66 -7.99
N ALA A 73 10.21 2.38 -9.01
CA ALA A 73 11.49 1.70 -8.81
C ALA A 73 12.64 2.62 -8.35
N ARG A 74 12.44 3.94 -8.36
CA ARG A 74 13.31 4.93 -7.71
C ARG A 74 12.92 5.21 -6.27
N ALA A 75 11.73 4.81 -5.83
CA ALA A 75 11.41 4.84 -4.42
C ALA A 75 12.47 3.99 -3.69
N PRO A 76 13.07 4.50 -2.60
CA PRO A 76 14.06 3.75 -1.85
C PRO A 76 13.43 2.40 -1.51
N ASP A 77 14.13 1.31 -1.80
CA ASP A 77 13.66 -0.03 -1.48
C ASP A 77 13.36 -0.05 0.03
N HIS A 78 12.07 -0.04 0.36
CA HIS A 78 11.60 0.19 1.71
C HIS A 78 12.08 -0.92 2.65
N MET A 79 12.41 -2.09 2.07
CA MET A 79 12.93 -3.27 2.74
C MET A 79 14.40 -3.13 3.16
N SER A 80 15.22 -2.36 2.44
CA SER A 80 16.65 -2.21 2.77
C SER A 80 16.92 -1.26 3.94
N ASN A 81 15.93 -0.47 4.36
CA ASN A 81 16.01 0.39 5.54
C ASN A 81 15.36 -0.24 6.79
N LEU A 82 14.85 -1.47 6.70
CA LEU A 82 14.24 -2.17 7.83
C LEU A 82 15.30 -2.77 8.73
N THR A 83 15.11 -2.58 10.04
CA THR A 83 15.85 -3.33 11.06
C THR A 83 15.59 -4.82 10.92
N GLU A 84 16.48 -5.64 11.49
CA GLU A 84 16.35 -7.10 11.45
C GLU A 84 15.06 -7.58 12.12
N ALA A 85 14.69 -6.97 13.25
CA ALA A 85 13.45 -7.27 13.95
C ALA A 85 12.19 -6.94 13.12
N GLU A 86 12.20 -5.85 12.35
CA GLU A 86 11.08 -5.48 11.48
C GLU A 86 10.95 -6.44 10.30
N ARG A 87 12.07 -6.91 9.74
CA ARG A 87 12.08 -7.94 8.70
C ARG A 87 11.56 -9.27 9.21
N GLU A 88 12.00 -9.70 10.39
CA GLU A 88 11.51 -10.92 11.03
C GLU A 88 10.01 -10.84 11.34
N ALA A 89 9.50 -9.69 11.79
CA ALA A 89 8.07 -9.47 12.01
C ALA A 89 7.26 -9.59 10.70
N ILE A 90 7.78 -9.06 9.60
CA ILE A 90 7.15 -9.18 8.28
C ILE A 90 7.19 -10.62 7.76
N ASP A 91 8.34 -11.29 7.89
CA ASP A 91 8.54 -12.66 7.40
C ASP A 91 7.71 -13.67 8.19
N SER A 92 7.63 -13.51 9.51
CA SER A 92 6.78 -14.33 10.39
C SER A 92 5.29 -14.15 10.10
N ALA A 93 4.86 -12.96 9.67
CA ALA A 93 3.50 -12.74 9.16
C ALA A 93 3.27 -13.38 7.77
N GLY A 94 4.33 -13.80 7.08
CA GLY A 94 4.29 -14.39 5.73
C GLY A 94 4.33 -13.35 4.62
N GLY A 95 5.01 -12.22 4.85
CA GLY A 95 5.27 -11.15 3.89
C GLY A 95 4.53 -9.84 4.19
N VAL A 96 4.95 -8.78 3.50
CA VAL A 96 4.50 -7.39 3.75
C VAL A 96 2.98 -7.26 3.75
N GLN A 97 2.29 -7.84 2.76
CA GLN A 97 0.83 -7.76 2.68
C GLN A 97 0.15 -8.41 3.88
N LYS A 98 0.60 -9.60 4.29
CA LYS A 98 0.02 -10.32 5.43
C LYS A 98 0.29 -9.61 6.76
N TYR A 99 1.46 -8.99 6.89
CA TYR A 99 1.78 -8.14 8.05
C TYR A 99 0.84 -6.94 8.13
N LEU A 100 0.58 -6.26 7.02
CA LEU A 100 -0.38 -5.15 6.96
C LEU A 100 -1.82 -5.60 7.27
N ASP A 101 -2.25 -6.74 6.73
CA ASP A 101 -3.55 -7.32 7.04
C ASP A 101 -3.67 -7.68 8.53
N TRP A 102 -2.57 -8.16 9.13
CA TRP A 102 -2.51 -8.42 10.56
C TRP A 102 -2.64 -7.14 11.38
N ILE A 103 -1.92 -6.07 11.03
CA ILE A 103 -2.05 -4.74 11.66
C ILE A 103 -3.50 -4.24 11.60
N ASN A 104 -4.16 -4.36 10.43
CA ASN A 104 -5.56 -3.96 10.28
C ASN A 104 -6.49 -4.78 11.18
N ARG A 105 -6.28 -6.11 11.28
CA ARG A 105 -7.06 -6.95 12.21
C ARG A 105 -6.87 -6.52 13.67
N GLN A 106 -5.66 -6.15 14.06
CA GLN A 106 -5.40 -5.64 15.41
C GLN A 106 -6.14 -4.33 15.66
N ALA A 107 -6.09 -3.38 14.71
CA ALA A 107 -6.85 -2.12 14.82
C ALA A 107 -8.36 -2.36 14.93
N SER A 108 -8.93 -3.25 14.11
CA SER A 108 -10.35 -3.61 14.22
C SER A 108 -10.69 -4.27 15.55
N ARG A 109 -9.81 -5.12 16.09
CA ARG A 109 -10.00 -5.76 17.40
C ARG A 109 -10.00 -4.75 18.53
N ALA A 110 -9.12 -3.74 18.50
CA ALA A 110 -9.11 -2.67 19.51
C ALA A 110 -10.44 -1.89 19.54
N VAL A 111 -11.04 -1.64 18.38
CA VAL A 111 -12.38 -1.02 18.27
C VAL A 111 -13.45 -1.95 18.84
N GLN A 112 -13.44 -3.23 18.47
CA GLN A 112 -14.41 -4.21 18.99
C GLN A 112 -14.34 -4.35 20.52
N LEU A 113 -13.14 -4.39 21.10
CA LEU A 113 -12.97 -4.45 22.56
C LEU A 113 -13.51 -3.19 23.25
N ALA A 114 -13.38 -2.02 22.62
CA ALA A 114 -13.98 -0.79 23.13
C ALA A 114 -15.51 -0.85 23.09
N ASP A 115 -16.08 -1.21 21.94
CA ASP A 115 -17.53 -1.31 21.75
C ASP A 115 -18.14 -2.36 22.69
N GLU A 116 -17.45 -3.49 22.91
CA GLU A 116 -17.88 -4.54 23.83
C GLU A 116 -17.82 -4.07 25.29
N ALA A 117 -16.73 -3.42 25.71
CA ALA A 117 -16.61 -2.86 27.05
C ALA A 117 -17.69 -1.80 27.34
N ASP A 118 -18.01 -0.95 26.37
CA ASP A 118 -19.08 0.03 26.48
C ASP A 118 -20.46 -0.65 26.52
N SER A 119 -20.69 -1.68 25.69
CA SER A 119 -21.94 -2.46 25.72
C SER A 119 -22.18 -3.14 27.07
N TRP A 120 -21.11 -3.63 27.72
CA TRP A 120 -21.20 -4.21 29.07
C TRP A 120 -21.58 -3.17 30.12
N ARG A 121 -21.08 -1.93 30.00
CA ARG A 121 -21.43 -0.82 30.90
C ARG A 121 -22.88 -0.39 30.70
N ASP A 122 -23.30 -0.21 29.46
CA ASP A 122 -24.67 0.17 29.10
C ASP A 122 -25.68 -0.90 29.58
N PHE A 123 -25.36 -2.18 29.40
CA PHE A 123 -26.20 -3.27 29.90
C PHE A 123 -26.38 -3.20 31.42
N ALA A 124 -25.34 -2.86 32.17
CA ALA A 124 -25.44 -2.73 33.62
C ALA A 124 -26.29 -1.53 34.06
N ASP A 125 -26.27 -0.44 33.30
CA ASP A 125 -27.04 0.78 33.58
C ASP A 125 -28.53 0.63 33.21
N GLU A 126 -28.85 -0.14 32.16
CA GLU A 126 -30.21 -0.34 31.66
C GLU A 126 -30.98 -1.47 32.37
N THR A 127 -30.28 -2.35 33.09
CA THR A 127 -30.87 -3.56 33.66
C THR A 127 -31.27 -3.36 35.13
N SER A 128 -32.40 -3.97 35.51
CA SER A 128 -32.86 -3.92 36.91
C SER A 128 -31.83 -4.57 37.85
N PRO A 129 -31.68 -4.12 39.11
CA PRO A 129 -30.63 -4.62 40.02
C PRO A 129 -30.63 -6.14 40.27
N SER A 130 -31.74 -6.83 40.03
CA SER A 130 -31.86 -8.29 40.15
C SER A 130 -31.36 -9.07 38.92
N GLU A 131 -31.21 -8.40 37.78
CA GLU A 131 -30.78 -8.97 36.50
C GLU A 131 -29.43 -8.39 36.05
N ALA A 132 -28.98 -7.31 36.69
CA ALA A 132 -27.67 -6.70 36.45
C ALA A 132 -26.54 -7.69 36.80
N PRO A 133 -25.47 -7.73 36.00
CA PRO A 133 -24.30 -8.55 36.31
C PRO A 133 -23.66 -8.08 37.62
N ASP A 134 -23.01 -9.01 38.33
CA ASP A 134 -22.25 -8.69 39.53
C ASP A 134 -21.27 -7.53 39.24
N PRO A 135 -21.31 -6.43 40.00
CA PRO A 135 -20.53 -5.23 39.72
C PRO A 135 -19.02 -5.49 39.76
N ASP A 136 -18.55 -6.42 40.61
CA ASP A 136 -17.13 -6.77 40.68
C ASP A 136 -16.73 -7.59 39.44
N LEU A 137 -17.58 -8.51 38.99
CA LEU A 137 -17.36 -9.28 37.76
C LEU A 137 -17.35 -8.37 36.53
N LEU A 138 -18.29 -7.42 36.46
CA LEU A 138 -18.37 -6.42 35.38
C LEU A 138 -17.13 -5.54 35.35
N ALA A 139 -16.68 -5.05 36.51
CA ALA A 139 -15.48 -4.23 36.63
C ALA A 139 -14.23 -5.00 36.17
N ILE A 140 -14.12 -6.29 36.52
CA ILE A 140 -13.01 -7.15 36.09
C ILE A 140 -13.04 -7.35 34.56
N ASN A 141 -14.18 -7.71 33.99
CA ASN A 141 -14.28 -8.01 32.56
C ASN A 141 -14.00 -6.77 31.70
N THR A 142 -14.59 -5.63 32.05
CA THR A 142 -14.35 -4.37 31.33
C THR A 142 -12.89 -3.90 31.47
N ALA A 143 -12.28 -4.07 32.65
CA ALA A 143 -10.87 -3.74 32.86
C ALA A 143 -9.93 -4.64 32.03
N VAL A 144 -10.25 -5.93 31.87
CA VAL A 144 -9.48 -6.84 31.01
C VAL A 144 -9.56 -6.41 29.55
N MET A 145 -10.75 -6.08 29.05
CA MET A 145 -10.96 -5.60 27.68
C MET A 145 -10.20 -4.30 27.42
N ASP A 146 -10.26 -3.34 28.36
CA ASP A 146 -9.53 -2.08 28.27
C ASP A 146 -8.00 -2.28 28.29
N ALA A 147 -7.51 -3.20 29.12
CA ALA A 147 -6.09 -3.51 29.19
C ALA A 147 -5.60 -4.13 27.87
N GLU A 148 -6.36 -5.05 27.30
CA GLU A 148 -6.04 -5.69 26.02
C GLU A 148 -6.05 -4.67 24.87
N ARG A 149 -7.08 -3.82 24.80
CA ARG A 149 -7.15 -2.70 23.86
C ARG A 149 -5.92 -1.80 23.98
N LEU A 150 -5.56 -1.39 25.20
CA LEU A 150 -4.42 -0.51 25.42
C LEU A 150 -3.09 -1.15 24.97
N GLN A 151 -2.95 -2.46 25.15
CA GLN A 151 -1.79 -3.19 24.64
C GLN A 151 -1.74 -3.17 23.12
N ILE A 152 -2.87 -3.38 22.44
CA ILE A 152 -2.96 -3.29 20.98
C ILE A 152 -2.62 -1.88 20.51
N ASP A 153 -3.21 -0.84 21.12
CA ASP A 153 -2.97 0.56 20.75
C ASP A 153 -1.48 0.93 20.89
N ARG A 154 -0.81 0.46 21.94
CA ARG A 154 0.64 0.65 22.12
C ARG A 154 1.46 -0.04 21.04
N GLN A 155 1.10 -1.27 20.66
CA GLN A 155 1.77 -1.99 19.59
C GLN A 155 1.59 -1.26 18.25
N LEU A 156 0.36 -0.86 17.93
CA LEU A 156 0.05 -0.08 16.72
C LEU A 156 0.81 1.24 16.68
N ALA A 157 0.88 1.98 17.79
CA ALA A 157 1.63 3.22 17.90
C ALA A 157 3.14 3.03 17.63
N ARG A 158 3.70 1.89 18.07
CA ARG A 158 5.10 1.54 17.84
C ARG A 158 5.38 1.20 16.37
N ASP A 159 4.42 0.56 15.70
CA ASP A 159 4.56 0.08 14.33
C ASP A 159 4.20 1.14 13.26
N VAL A 160 3.72 2.34 13.66
CA VAL A 160 3.35 3.43 12.74
C VAL A 160 4.48 3.80 11.77
N SER A 161 5.72 3.89 12.25
CA SER A 161 6.87 4.23 11.40
C SER A 161 7.13 3.14 10.36
N LEU A 162 7.02 1.87 10.75
CA LEU A 162 7.19 0.72 9.86
C LEU A 162 6.10 0.69 8.79
N VAL A 163 4.83 0.85 9.18
CA VAL A 163 3.69 0.88 8.23
C VAL A 163 3.84 2.02 7.21
N LYS A 164 4.30 3.19 7.65
CA LYS A 164 4.61 4.32 6.76
C LYS A 164 5.79 3.99 5.82
N ALA A 165 6.83 3.35 6.34
CA ALA A 165 8.00 2.94 5.56
C ALA A 165 7.61 1.93 4.47
N LEU A 166 6.71 0.99 4.75
CA LEU A 166 6.20 -0.01 3.80
C LEU A 166 5.31 0.57 2.67
N GLY A 167 5.25 1.90 2.52
CA GLY A 167 4.63 2.54 1.37
C GLY A 167 3.11 2.69 1.45
N ASN A 168 2.51 2.40 2.62
CA ASN A 168 1.13 2.72 2.96
C ASN A 168 1.08 4.05 3.72
N THR A 169 1.25 5.14 2.97
CA THR A 169 0.84 6.46 3.44
C THR A 169 -0.67 6.45 3.74
N PRO A 170 -1.17 7.29 4.67
CA PRO A 170 -2.60 7.36 5.04
C PRO A 170 -3.56 7.43 3.85
N LYS A 171 -3.10 8.00 2.73
CA LYS A 171 -3.83 8.09 1.46
C LYS A 171 -4.18 6.73 0.84
N LYS A 172 -3.26 5.75 0.84
CA LYS A 172 -3.54 4.40 0.31
C LYS A 172 -4.44 3.58 1.23
N LEU A 173 -4.34 3.80 2.54
CA LEU A 173 -5.24 3.19 3.53
C LEU A 173 -6.66 3.79 3.43
N HIS A 174 -6.78 5.10 3.19
CA HIS A 174 -8.06 5.75 2.89
C HIS A 174 -8.65 5.27 1.55
N ASP A 175 -7.85 5.21 0.48
CA ASP A 175 -8.30 4.74 -0.84
C ASP A 175 -8.67 3.24 -0.86
N ALA A 176 -8.12 2.44 0.06
CA ALA A 176 -8.49 1.04 0.30
C ALA A 176 -9.68 0.88 1.27
N GLY A 177 -10.27 1.98 1.78
CA GLY A 177 -11.43 1.96 2.68
C GLY A 177 -11.11 1.60 4.14
N LEU A 178 -9.84 1.70 4.55
CA LEU A 178 -9.33 1.22 5.84
C LEU A 178 -9.07 2.35 6.87
N LEU A 179 -9.34 3.61 6.49
CA LEU A 179 -9.32 4.76 7.40
C LEU A 179 -10.65 5.51 7.27
N VAL A 180 -11.59 5.26 8.18
CA VAL A 180 -12.77 6.10 8.35
C VAL A 180 -12.39 7.27 9.24
N VAL A 181 -12.00 8.39 8.64
CA VAL A 181 -11.94 9.66 9.36
C VAL A 181 -13.38 10.16 9.45
N LYS A 182 -14.00 10.04 10.64
CA LYS A 182 -15.22 10.81 10.93
C LYS A 182 -14.84 12.29 10.90
N VAL A 183 -15.39 13.01 9.92
CA VAL A 183 -15.37 14.47 9.85
C VAL A 183 -16.33 15.03 10.89
#